data_AF-A0A9D2E4B0-F1
#
_entry.id   AF-A0A9D2E4B0-F1
#
_cell.length_a   1.000
_cell.length_b   1.000
_cell.length_c   1.000
_cell.angle_alpha   90.00
_cell.angle_beta   90.00
_cell.angle_gamma   90.00
#
_symmetry.space_group_name_H-M   'P 1'
#
loop_
_entity.id
_entity.type
_entity.pdbx_description
1 polymer ?
#
loop_
_entity_poly.entity_id
_entity_poly.type
_entity_poly.pdbx_seq_one_letter_code
_entity_poly.pdbx_strand_id
1 'polypeptide(L)'
;MNQAPSSIRCLFAVVDRGKGEAVSAELRRRRILTQLVLLGHGTASAEVMDLLGLDEPEKDVVLALLPGDAGEVLAALTDRLELYRPGRGIAFTIDLCSISALAHQRIAAAAAAETPSQKEERPMRSQHELIVVITEHGFAADVMDTARGAGARGGTVVRGRSLAAEEAQKFLHITIQPEKDVVLILVPAAGRQPVMKAICAEGAGIGHALAFSLPVSDVTGLSLAPFGAAEQKEEEHEEQ
;
A
#
# COMPACT_ATOMS: atom_id res chain seq x y z
N MET A 1 -24.59 28.39 8.38
CA MET A 1 -23.37 27.72 8.87
C MET A 1 -23.13 26.52 7.97
N ASN A 2 -22.29 26.66 6.95
CA ASN A 2 -21.85 25.54 6.12
C ASN A 2 -20.49 25.11 6.68
N GLN A 3 -20.47 24.21 7.65
CA GLN A 3 -19.22 23.51 7.95
C GLN A 3 -18.99 22.55 6.78
N ALA A 4 -17.90 22.75 6.04
CA ALA A 4 -17.45 21.75 5.08
C ALA A 4 -17.29 20.42 5.83
N PRO A 5 -17.78 19.29 5.30
CA PRO A 5 -17.54 18.00 5.94
C PRO A 5 -16.03 17.81 6.03
N SER A 6 -15.52 17.55 7.24
CA SER A 6 -14.13 17.15 7.44
C SER A 6 -13.82 16.01 6.47
N SER A 7 -12.85 16.20 5.58
CA SER A 7 -12.48 15.18 4.59
C SER A 7 -12.12 13.88 5.32
N ILE A 8 -12.65 12.76 4.84
CA ILE A 8 -12.39 11.44 5.41
C ILE A 8 -11.35 10.77 4.55
N ARG A 9 -10.32 10.23 5.19
CA ARG A 9 -9.20 9.57 4.51
C ARG A 9 -9.13 8.11 4.90
N CYS A 10 -8.73 7.27 3.96
CA CYS A 10 -8.34 5.90 4.24
C CYS A 10 -6.83 5.87 4.47
N LEU A 11 -6.41 5.49 5.68
CA LEU A 11 -5.03 5.14 6.00
C LEU A 11 -4.75 3.72 5.54
N PHE A 12 -3.60 3.54 4.90
CA PHE A 12 -2.94 2.27 4.66
C PHE A 12 -1.63 2.26 5.42
N ALA A 13 -1.43 1.32 6.32
CA ALA A 13 -0.14 1.09 6.96
C ALA A 13 0.32 -0.33 6.67
N VAL A 14 1.47 -0.47 6.01
CA VAL A 14 2.10 -1.75 5.73
C VAL A 14 3.29 -1.92 6.66
N VAL A 15 3.23 -2.90 7.55
CA VAL A 15 4.26 -3.18 8.55
C VAL A 15 4.56 -4.68 8.60
N ASP A 16 5.66 -5.06 9.26
CA ASP A 16 5.96 -6.49 9.47
C ASP A 16 4.84 -7.18 10.25
N ARG A 17 4.63 -8.47 9.98
CA ARG A 17 3.65 -9.30 10.68
C ARG A 17 3.74 -9.14 12.21
N GLY A 18 2.59 -8.94 12.85
CA GLY A 18 2.46 -8.70 14.28
C GLY A 18 2.59 -7.23 14.68
N LYS A 19 3.26 -6.38 13.89
CA LYS A 19 3.30 -4.93 14.16
C LYS A 19 1.99 -4.22 13.81
N GLY A 20 1.08 -4.88 13.09
CA GLY A 20 -0.28 -4.36 12.85
C GLY A 20 -1.03 -4.08 14.16
N GLU A 21 -0.75 -4.83 15.23
CA GLU A 21 -1.32 -4.57 16.56
C GLU A 21 -0.83 -3.24 17.16
N ALA A 22 0.44 -2.88 16.94
CA ALA A 22 0.99 -1.63 17.42
C ALA A 22 0.39 -0.43 16.66
N VAL A 23 0.16 -0.56 15.34
CA VAL A 23 -0.64 0.39 14.55
C VAL A 23 -2.05 0.49 15.13
N SER A 24 -2.73 -0.65 15.32
CA SER A 24 -4.09 -0.70 15.86
C SER A 24 -4.20 -0.03 17.22
N ALA A 25 -3.24 -0.29 18.11
CA ALA A 25 -3.18 0.31 19.42
C ALA A 25 -3.00 1.84 19.33
N GLU A 26 -2.19 2.35 18.40
CA GLU A 26 -2.02 3.79 18.18
C GLU A 26 -3.32 4.45 17.72
N LEU A 27 -3.98 3.84 16.73
CA LEU A 27 -5.25 4.31 16.21
C LEU A 27 -6.33 4.31 17.30
N ARG A 28 -6.41 3.25 18.13
CA ARG A 28 -7.35 3.16 19.25
C ARG A 28 -7.11 4.23 20.31
N ARG A 29 -5.86 4.59 20.61
CA ARG A 29 -5.54 5.69 21.55
C ARG A 29 -6.14 7.02 21.08
N ARG A 30 -6.23 7.20 19.76
CA ARG A 30 -6.81 8.36 19.06
C ARG A 30 -8.29 8.15 18.69
N ARG A 31 -8.94 7.15 19.30
CA ARG A 31 -10.35 6.76 19.06
C ARG A 31 -10.69 6.40 17.61
N ILE A 32 -9.71 6.07 16.77
CA ILE A 32 -9.96 5.55 15.43
C ILE A 32 -10.32 4.06 15.55
N LEU A 33 -11.60 3.76 15.44
CA LEU A 33 -12.14 2.42 15.70
C LEU A 33 -12.46 1.62 14.43
N THR A 34 -12.63 2.30 13.30
CA THR A 34 -12.89 1.65 12.01
C THR A 34 -11.58 1.23 11.38
N GLN A 35 -11.15 0.01 11.70
CA GLN A 35 -9.89 -0.55 11.23
C GLN A 35 -10.05 -2.01 10.79
N LEU A 36 -9.21 -2.43 9.84
CA LEU A 36 -9.14 -3.78 9.30
C LEU A 36 -7.66 -4.12 9.09
N VAL A 37 -7.25 -5.33 9.46
CA VAL A 37 -5.91 -5.85 9.15
C VAL A 37 -6.06 -6.92 8.07
N LEU A 38 -5.35 -6.74 6.97
CA LEU A 38 -5.20 -7.72 5.91
C LEU A 38 -3.83 -8.37 6.04
N LEU A 39 -3.76 -9.64 5.68
CA LEU A 39 -2.49 -10.38 5.61
C LEU A 39 -1.88 -10.15 4.23
N GLY A 40 -0.63 -9.74 4.20
CA GLY A 40 0.13 -9.60 2.96
C GLY A 40 1.55 -10.10 3.11
N HIS A 41 2.30 -10.02 2.03
CA HIS A 41 3.71 -10.34 1.97
C HIS A 41 4.44 -9.23 1.19
N GLY A 42 5.65 -8.89 1.61
CA GLY A 42 6.46 -7.89 0.93
C GLY A 42 7.18 -8.51 -0.27
N THR A 43 7.52 -7.68 -1.26
CA THR A 43 8.20 -8.13 -2.47
C THR A 43 9.68 -7.79 -2.41
N ALA A 44 10.40 -8.32 -1.42
CA ALA A 44 11.86 -8.28 -1.49
C ALA A 44 12.34 -8.99 -2.78
N SER A 45 13.55 -8.71 -3.27
CA SER A 45 14.05 -9.34 -4.50
C SER A 45 14.11 -10.86 -4.33
N ALA A 46 13.40 -11.58 -5.22
CA ALA A 46 13.38 -13.04 -5.22
C ALA A 46 14.79 -13.64 -5.26
N GLU A 47 15.73 -13.04 -6.00
CA GLU A 47 17.13 -13.48 -6.05
C GLU A 47 17.81 -13.51 -4.68
N VAL A 48 17.56 -12.51 -3.82
CA VAL A 48 18.14 -12.48 -2.46
C VAL A 48 17.41 -13.45 -1.53
N MET A 49 16.11 -13.65 -1.73
CA MET A 49 15.33 -14.61 -0.94
C MET A 49 15.73 -16.05 -1.27
N ASP A 50 15.82 -16.39 -2.57
CA ASP A 50 16.19 -17.71 -3.06
C ASP A 50 17.65 -18.06 -2.76
N LEU A 51 18.58 -17.11 -2.95
CA LEU A 51 20.00 -17.32 -2.64
C LEU A 51 20.22 -17.61 -1.14
N LEU A 52 19.45 -16.96 -0.27
CA LEU A 52 19.58 -17.08 1.17
C LEU A 52 18.61 -18.10 1.80
N GLY A 53 17.73 -18.70 1.00
CA GLY A 53 16.65 -19.58 1.48
C GLY A 53 15.68 -18.88 2.45
N LEU A 54 15.48 -17.58 2.28
CA LEU A 54 14.58 -16.77 3.09
C LEU A 54 13.17 -16.78 2.50
N ASP A 55 12.18 -16.78 3.39
CA ASP A 55 10.77 -16.70 3.00
C ASP A 55 10.35 -15.25 2.67
N GLU A 56 9.25 -15.10 1.93
CA GLU A 56 8.69 -13.77 1.64
C GLU A 56 8.36 -13.04 2.95
N PRO A 57 8.79 -11.77 3.12
CA PRO A 57 8.61 -11.08 4.39
C PRO A 57 7.12 -10.85 4.65
N GLU A 58 6.56 -11.56 5.62
CA GLU A 58 5.16 -11.42 6.00
C GLU A 58 4.85 -9.99 6.49
N LYS A 59 3.73 -9.44 6.01
CA LYS A 59 3.24 -8.11 6.33
C LYS A 59 1.83 -8.15 6.90
N ASP A 60 1.55 -7.14 7.72
CA ASP A 60 0.20 -6.70 8.06
C ASP A 60 -0.10 -5.42 7.30
N VAL A 61 -1.20 -5.40 6.55
CA VAL A 61 -1.72 -4.20 5.89
C VAL A 61 -2.93 -3.71 6.67
N VAL A 62 -2.75 -2.63 7.43
CA VAL A 62 -3.79 -2.02 8.26
C VAL A 62 -4.50 -0.94 7.47
N LEU A 63 -5.81 -1.11 7.27
CA LEU A 63 -6.71 -0.11 6.72
C LEU A 63 -7.46 0.58 7.86
N ALA A 64 -7.55 1.91 7.83
CA ALA A 64 -8.36 2.64 8.80
C ALA A 64 -8.99 3.90 8.22
N LEU A 65 -10.19 4.26 8.70
CA LEU A 65 -10.85 5.51 8.33
C LEU A 65 -10.50 6.62 9.31
N LEU A 66 -9.86 7.68 8.81
CA LEU A 66 -9.42 8.83 9.58
C LEU A 66 -10.38 10.02 9.37
N PRO A 67 -10.84 10.69 10.43
CA PRO A 67 -11.46 12.00 10.32
C PRO A 67 -10.40 13.10 10.12
N GLY A 68 -10.53 13.92 9.09
CA GLY A 68 -9.76 15.16 8.94
C GLY A 68 -8.26 14.95 8.68
N ASP A 69 -7.42 15.70 9.39
CA ASP A 69 -5.96 15.76 9.16
C ASP A 69 -5.25 14.45 9.54
N ALA A 70 -4.63 13.80 8.56
CA ALA A 70 -3.87 12.58 8.76
C ALA A 70 -2.45 12.82 9.30
N GLY A 71 -1.96 14.06 9.24
CA GLY A 71 -0.57 14.39 9.58
C GLY A 71 -0.18 13.98 10.99
N GLU A 72 -1.03 14.24 12.00
CA GLU A 72 -0.75 13.86 13.38
C GLU A 72 -0.74 12.34 13.59
N VAL A 73 -1.64 11.63 12.92
CA VAL A 73 -1.71 10.16 12.98
C VAL A 73 -0.47 9.56 12.33
N LEU A 74 -0.08 10.04 11.15
CA LEU A 74 1.11 9.58 10.44
C LEU A 74 2.39 9.89 11.21
N ALA A 75 2.52 11.08 11.81
CA ALA A 75 3.67 11.42 12.65
C ALA A 75 3.79 10.45 13.84
N ALA A 76 2.68 10.17 14.53
CA ALA A 76 2.69 9.26 15.68
C ALA A 76 3.00 7.82 15.30
N LEU A 77 2.49 7.35 14.16
CA LEU A 77 2.85 6.04 13.63
C LEU A 77 4.35 6.00 13.25
N THR A 78 4.87 7.07 12.66
CA THR A 78 6.29 7.21 12.29
C THR A 78 7.19 7.07 13.50
N ASP A 79 6.89 7.79 14.58
CA ASP A 79 7.69 7.77 15.80
C ASP A 79 7.59 6.43 16.52
N ARG A 80 6.35 5.90 16.67
CA ARG A 80 6.10 4.68 17.43
C ARG A 80 6.67 3.43 16.77
N LEU A 81 6.64 3.36 15.45
CA LEU A 81 7.06 2.18 14.68
C LEU A 81 8.45 2.37 14.05
N GLU A 82 9.04 3.55 14.23
CA GLU A 82 10.31 3.97 13.63
C GLU A 82 10.28 3.86 12.10
N LEU A 83 9.18 4.28 11.46
CA LEU A 83 9.00 4.14 10.01
C LEU A 83 10.08 4.86 9.21
N TYR A 84 10.74 5.87 9.79
CA TYR A 84 11.89 6.55 9.19
C TYR A 84 13.10 5.62 8.94
N ARG A 85 13.15 4.44 9.58
CA ARG A 85 14.22 3.45 9.35
C ARG A 85 13.85 2.50 8.20
N PRO A 86 14.82 2.15 7.33
CA PRO A 86 14.60 1.16 6.28
C PRO A 86 14.01 -0.15 6.82
N GLY A 87 13.04 -0.70 6.09
CA GLY A 87 12.45 -2.00 6.39
C GLY A 87 11.42 -2.01 7.54
N ARG A 88 11.12 -0.88 8.19
CA ARG A 88 10.14 -0.83 9.29
C ARG A 88 8.68 -0.69 8.85
N GLY A 89 8.44 -0.45 7.57
CA GLY A 89 7.12 -0.33 6.99
C GLY A 89 6.85 1.06 6.44
N ILE A 90 5.67 1.23 5.84
CA ILE A 90 5.20 2.49 5.25
C ILE A 90 3.79 2.79 5.74
N ALA A 91 3.43 4.06 5.80
CA ALA A 91 2.05 4.46 6.03
C ALA A 91 1.69 5.63 5.11
N PHE A 92 0.50 5.59 4.52
CA PHE A 92 0.05 6.60 3.60
C PHE A 92 -1.49 6.72 3.60
N THR A 93 -2.00 7.82 3.06
CA THR A 93 -3.44 8.11 3.02
C THR A 93 -3.96 8.32 1.61
N ILE A 94 -5.21 7.94 1.39
CA ILE A 94 -5.99 8.23 0.19
C ILE A 94 -7.28 8.94 0.63
N ASP A 95 -7.59 10.08 0.01
CA ASP A 95 -8.85 10.79 0.25
C ASP A 95 -10.04 9.98 -0.30
N LEU A 96 -11.14 9.92 0.48
CA LEU A 96 -12.34 9.19 0.09
C LEU A 96 -13.42 10.12 -0.45
N CYS A 97 -14.04 9.73 -1.57
CA CYS A 97 -15.17 10.47 -2.14
C CYS A 97 -16.45 10.30 -1.32
N SER A 98 -16.69 9.11 -0.78
CA SER A 98 -17.89 8.81 0.00
C SER A 98 -17.64 7.63 0.94
N ILE A 99 -18.44 7.57 2.00
CA ILE A 99 -18.47 6.45 2.94
C ILE A 99 -19.91 6.12 3.29
N SER A 100 -20.14 4.91 3.82
CA SER A 100 -21.47 4.52 4.29
C SER A 100 -21.87 5.30 5.55
N ALA A 101 -23.19 5.44 5.78
CA ALA A 101 -23.71 6.11 6.97
C ALA A 101 -23.21 5.46 8.27
N LEU A 102 -23.07 4.13 8.30
CA LEU A 102 -22.53 3.40 9.45
C LEU A 102 -21.05 3.75 9.70
N ALA A 103 -20.24 3.85 8.63
CA ALA A 103 -18.86 4.28 8.76
C ALA A 103 -18.79 5.72 9.29
N HIS A 104 -19.63 6.62 8.76
CA HIS A 104 -19.68 8.01 9.20
C HIS A 104 -20.08 8.13 10.68
N GLN A 105 -21.09 7.39 11.12
CA GLN A 105 -21.51 7.35 12.53
C GLN A 105 -20.39 6.86 13.45
N ARG A 106 -19.64 5.81 13.04
CA ARG A 106 -18.51 5.29 13.82
C ARG A 106 -17.37 6.31 13.93
N ILE A 107 -17.10 7.06 12.87
CA ILE A 107 -16.07 8.12 12.87
C ILE A 107 -16.53 9.32 13.70
N ALA A 108 -17.78 9.77 13.53
CA ALA A 108 -18.33 10.91 14.26
C ALA A 108 -18.44 10.65 15.77
N ALA A 109 -18.82 9.43 16.18
CA ALA A 109 -18.86 9.04 17.59
C ALA A 109 -17.48 9.07 18.25
N ALA A 110 -16.42 8.81 17.48
CA ALA A 110 -15.04 8.94 17.95
C ALA A 110 -14.60 10.40 18.07
N ALA A 111 -14.95 11.23 17.08
CA ALA A 111 -14.55 12.63 16.98
C ALA A 111 -15.28 13.58 17.95
N ALA A 112 -16.47 13.23 18.44
CA ALA A 112 -17.27 14.03 19.38
C ALA A 112 -16.60 14.28 20.77
N ALA A 113 -15.39 13.77 20.99
CA ALA A 113 -14.59 13.99 22.19
C ALA A 113 -13.32 14.84 21.97
N GLU A 114 -13.11 15.33 20.75
CA GLU A 114 -11.97 16.18 20.40
C GLU A 114 -12.45 17.56 19.92
N THR A 115 -11.71 18.60 20.30
CA THR A 115 -12.03 19.99 19.93
C THR A 115 -11.56 20.24 18.50
N PRO A 116 -12.36 20.90 17.63
CA PRO A 116 -12.01 21.01 16.22
C PRO A 116 -10.86 21.99 16.01
N SER A 117 -9.69 21.46 15.67
CA SER A 117 -8.59 22.23 15.10
C SER A 117 -8.93 22.57 13.64
N GLN A 118 -9.28 23.83 13.39
CA GLN A 118 -9.43 24.34 12.03
C GLN A 118 -8.03 24.47 11.41
N LYS A 119 -7.77 23.69 10.35
CA LYS A 119 -6.60 23.89 9.49
C LYS A 119 -7.04 23.84 8.04
N GLU A 120 -6.57 24.83 7.29
CA GLU A 120 -6.92 25.06 5.88
C GLU A 120 -6.56 23.85 5.00
N GLU A 121 -7.49 23.48 4.13
CA GLU A 121 -7.31 22.50 3.07
C GLU A 121 -6.21 23.00 2.12
N ARG A 122 -5.04 22.35 2.15
CA ARG A 122 -4.00 22.60 1.15
C ARG A 122 -4.41 21.96 -0.18
N PRO A 123 -4.25 22.65 -1.31
CA PRO A 123 -4.58 22.09 -2.61
C PRO A 123 -3.76 20.82 -2.88
N MET A 124 -4.45 19.76 -3.31
CA MET A 124 -3.87 18.45 -3.55
C MET A 124 -2.82 18.52 -4.67
N ARG A 125 -1.56 18.29 -4.31
CA ARG A 125 -0.55 17.75 -5.22
C ARG A 125 -0.06 16.46 -4.61
N SER A 126 -0.66 15.35 -5.03
CA SER A 126 -0.20 14.01 -4.67
C SER A 126 1.24 13.86 -5.17
N GLN A 127 2.18 13.76 -4.24
CA GLN A 127 3.58 13.51 -4.60
C GLN A 127 3.82 12.04 -4.95
N HIS A 128 2.88 11.18 -4.59
CA HIS A 128 2.94 9.74 -4.75
C HIS A 128 1.62 9.19 -5.29
N GLU A 129 1.71 8.01 -5.89
CA GLU A 129 0.60 7.28 -6.50
C GLU A 129 0.71 5.82 -6.07
N LEU A 130 -0.41 5.25 -5.64
CA LEU A 130 -0.50 3.82 -5.38
C LEU A 130 -0.97 3.14 -6.66
N ILE A 131 -0.11 2.36 -7.29
CA ILE A 131 -0.48 1.46 -8.37
C ILE A 131 -0.98 0.16 -7.74
N VAL A 132 -2.21 -0.22 -8.09
CA VAL A 132 -2.83 -1.48 -7.71
C VAL A 132 -2.85 -2.37 -8.94
N VAL A 133 -2.24 -3.53 -8.84
CA VAL A 133 -2.23 -4.55 -9.88
C VAL A 133 -2.97 -5.79 -9.37
N ILE A 134 -3.89 -6.31 -10.15
CA ILE A 134 -4.58 -7.58 -9.89
C ILE A 134 -4.08 -8.56 -10.94
N THR A 135 -3.49 -9.67 -10.52
CA THR A 135 -2.96 -10.72 -11.40
C THR A 135 -3.40 -12.11 -10.90
N GLU A 136 -3.25 -13.13 -11.74
CA GLU A 136 -3.39 -14.52 -11.31
C GLU A 136 -2.43 -14.85 -10.17
N HIS A 137 -2.88 -15.71 -9.25
CA HIS A 137 -2.01 -16.12 -8.15
C HIS A 137 -0.71 -16.77 -8.66
N GLY A 138 0.42 -16.36 -8.10
CA GLY A 138 1.76 -16.84 -8.47
C GLY A 138 2.51 -15.95 -9.46
N PHE A 139 1.87 -14.93 -10.05
CA PHE A 139 2.50 -13.99 -10.99
C PHE A 139 2.94 -12.66 -10.33
N ALA A 140 2.80 -12.54 -9.01
CA ALA A 140 3.16 -11.31 -8.29
C ALA A 140 4.66 -10.94 -8.44
N ALA A 141 5.53 -11.94 -8.54
CA ALA A 141 6.97 -11.74 -8.79
C ALA A 141 7.21 -11.12 -10.17
N ASP A 142 6.59 -11.67 -11.23
CA ASP A 142 6.74 -11.17 -12.61
C ASP A 142 6.22 -9.74 -12.76
N VAL A 143 5.07 -9.44 -12.11
CA VAL A 143 4.52 -8.07 -12.04
C VAL A 143 5.53 -7.13 -11.39
N MET A 144 6.16 -7.56 -10.29
CA MET A 144 7.15 -6.75 -9.59
C MET A 144 8.44 -6.59 -10.37
N ASP A 145 8.91 -7.60 -11.09
CA ASP A 145 10.12 -7.50 -11.92
C ASP A 145 9.90 -6.52 -13.07
N THR A 146 8.73 -6.59 -13.71
CA THR A 146 8.29 -5.60 -14.70
C THR A 146 8.26 -4.19 -14.10
N ALA A 147 7.67 -4.03 -12.90
CA ALA A 147 7.59 -2.74 -12.24
C ALA A 147 8.96 -2.20 -11.81
N ARG A 148 9.87 -3.06 -11.31
CA ARG A 148 11.24 -2.71 -10.92
C ARG A 148 12.05 -2.27 -12.12
N GLY A 149 11.93 -2.95 -13.25
CA GLY A 149 12.53 -2.53 -14.53
C GLY A 149 12.09 -1.12 -14.96
N ALA A 150 10.89 -0.69 -14.55
CA ALA A 150 10.36 0.66 -14.77
C ALA A 150 10.64 1.65 -13.63
N GLY A 151 11.44 1.27 -12.62
CA GLY A 151 11.88 2.14 -11.52
C GLY A 151 11.11 1.99 -10.20
N ALA A 152 10.17 1.05 -10.09
CA ALA A 152 9.55 0.73 -8.80
C ALA A 152 10.58 0.09 -7.85
N ARG A 153 10.43 0.32 -6.55
CA ARG A 153 11.38 -0.19 -5.53
C ARG A 153 10.95 -1.51 -4.91
N GLY A 154 9.65 -1.72 -4.83
CA GLY A 154 9.04 -2.81 -4.08
C GLY A 154 7.54 -2.61 -4.03
N GLY A 155 6.87 -3.57 -3.41
CA GLY A 155 5.43 -3.59 -3.27
C GLY A 155 5.01 -4.53 -2.14
N THR A 156 3.71 -4.64 -1.97
CA THR A 156 3.08 -5.54 -1.01
C THR A 156 2.02 -6.35 -1.73
N VAL A 157 2.06 -7.67 -1.59
CA VAL A 157 1.10 -8.59 -2.17
C VAL A 157 0.06 -8.94 -1.12
N VAL A 158 -1.22 -8.84 -1.49
CA VAL A 158 -2.35 -9.31 -0.70
C VAL A 158 -3.08 -10.37 -1.52
N ARG A 159 -3.29 -11.55 -0.94
CA ARG A 159 -4.02 -12.63 -1.62
C ARG A 159 -5.52 -12.35 -1.62
N GLY A 160 -6.15 -12.67 -2.73
CA GLY A 160 -7.58 -12.55 -2.97
C GLY A 160 -8.12 -13.72 -3.78
N ARG A 161 -9.38 -13.62 -4.17
CA ARG A 161 -10.03 -14.58 -5.06
C ARG A 161 -10.97 -13.86 -6.00
N SER A 162 -11.10 -14.37 -7.22
CA SER A 162 -12.06 -13.85 -8.17
C SER A 162 -13.41 -14.55 -8.05
N LEU A 163 -14.46 -13.77 -8.18
CA LEU A 163 -15.85 -14.24 -8.24
C LEU A 163 -16.42 -14.17 -9.65
N ALA A 164 -15.60 -13.80 -10.65
CA ALA A 164 -16.04 -13.74 -12.03
C ALA A 164 -16.49 -15.14 -12.48
N ALA A 165 -17.75 -15.25 -12.90
CA ALA A 165 -18.33 -16.53 -13.30
C ALA A 165 -17.58 -17.17 -14.49
N GLU A 166 -16.98 -16.35 -15.35
CA GLU A 166 -16.14 -16.78 -16.48
C GLU A 166 -14.83 -17.43 -16.03
N GLU A 167 -14.33 -17.09 -14.83
CA GLU A 167 -13.09 -17.64 -14.29
C GLU A 167 -13.37 -18.80 -13.30
N ALA A 168 -14.63 -19.01 -12.90
CA ALA A 168 -15.03 -20.05 -11.96
C ALA A 168 -15.01 -21.44 -12.62
N GLN A 169 -14.11 -22.32 -12.14
CA GLN A 169 -13.99 -23.68 -12.65
C GLN A 169 -14.90 -24.64 -11.87
N LYS A 170 -15.49 -25.62 -12.56
CA LYS A 170 -16.19 -26.73 -11.91
C LYS A 170 -15.28 -27.95 -11.87
N PHE A 171 -14.89 -28.36 -10.68
CA PHE A 171 -14.18 -29.61 -10.46
C PHE A 171 -15.05 -30.46 -9.53
N LEU A 172 -15.34 -31.71 -9.84
CA LEU A 172 -16.10 -32.62 -8.95
C LEU A 172 -17.41 -32.03 -8.36
N HIS A 173 -18.21 -31.30 -9.15
CA HIS A 173 -19.43 -30.60 -8.71
C HIS A 173 -19.24 -29.50 -7.65
N ILE A 174 -18.00 -29.12 -7.33
CA ILE A 174 -17.66 -27.94 -6.53
C ILE A 174 -17.22 -26.79 -7.44
N THR A 175 -17.66 -25.57 -7.12
CA THR A 175 -17.21 -24.35 -7.79
C THR A 175 -15.90 -23.88 -7.16
N ILE A 176 -14.82 -23.90 -7.94
CA ILE A 176 -13.51 -23.39 -7.55
C ILE A 176 -13.38 -21.96 -8.07
N GLN A 177 -13.20 -21.03 -7.15
CA GLN A 177 -12.90 -19.63 -7.45
C GLN A 177 -11.39 -19.49 -7.58
N PRO A 178 -10.87 -18.91 -8.67
CA PRO A 178 -9.43 -18.77 -8.82
C PRO A 178 -8.88 -17.77 -7.82
N GLU A 179 -7.72 -18.11 -7.26
CA GLU A 179 -6.95 -17.23 -6.40
C GLU A 179 -6.30 -16.13 -7.25
N LYS A 180 -6.24 -14.93 -6.70
CA LYS A 180 -5.65 -13.75 -7.34
C LYS A 180 -4.67 -13.11 -6.37
N ASP A 181 -3.65 -12.45 -6.91
CA ASP A 181 -2.75 -11.62 -6.14
C ASP A 181 -3.02 -10.14 -6.43
N VAL A 182 -3.16 -9.35 -5.36
CA VAL A 182 -3.25 -7.89 -5.44
C VAL A 182 -1.90 -7.31 -5.04
N VAL A 183 -1.17 -6.76 -6.01
CA VAL A 183 0.12 -6.11 -5.80
C VAL A 183 -0.07 -4.61 -5.63
N LEU A 184 0.34 -4.10 -4.47
CA LEU A 184 0.30 -2.71 -4.08
C LEU A 184 1.69 -2.09 -4.24
N ILE A 185 1.84 -1.17 -5.18
CA ILE A 185 3.13 -0.56 -5.54
C ILE A 185 3.03 0.95 -5.33
N LEU A 186 3.74 1.47 -4.34
CA LEU A 186 3.77 2.90 -4.07
C LEU A 186 4.94 3.56 -4.81
N VAL A 187 4.65 4.53 -5.67
CA VAL A 187 5.65 5.23 -6.48
C VAL A 187 5.52 6.75 -6.34
N PRO A 188 6.60 7.52 -6.57
CA PRO A 188 6.46 8.95 -6.81
C PRO A 188 5.56 9.21 -8.02
N ALA A 189 4.86 10.34 -8.05
CA ALA A 189 3.90 10.66 -9.12
C ALA A 189 4.53 10.61 -10.53
N ALA A 190 5.83 10.93 -10.65
CA ALA A 190 6.60 10.81 -11.90
C ALA A 190 6.76 9.36 -12.38
N GLY A 191 6.81 8.39 -11.46
CA GLY A 191 6.96 6.97 -11.75
C GLY A 191 5.65 6.27 -12.16
N ARG A 192 4.49 6.92 -11.95
CA ARG A 192 3.18 6.35 -12.27
C ARG A 192 3.07 5.92 -13.74
N GLN A 193 3.39 6.81 -14.68
CA GLN A 193 3.24 6.52 -16.10
C GLN A 193 4.21 5.44 -16.60
N PRO A 194 5.53 5.49 -16.30
CA PRO A 194 6.46 4.43 -16.68
C PRO A 194 6.03 3.04 -16.20
N VAL A 195 5.72 2.91 -14.91
CA VAL A 195 5.36 1.61 -14.31
C VAL A 195 4.05 1.07 -14.88
N MET A 196 3.01 1.92 -15.00
CA MET A 196 1.74 1.51 -15.61
C MET A 196 1.91 1.05 -17.06
N LYS A 197 2.74 1.75 -17.85
CA LYS A 197 2.99 1.37 -19.25
C LYS A 197 3.71 0.02 -19.36
N ALA A 198 4.70 -0.23 -18.50
CA ALA A 198 5.43 -1.49 -18.48
C ALA A 198 4.48 -2.66 -18.16
N ILE A 199 3.66 -2.52 -17.11
CA ILE A 199 2.68 -3.54 -16.71
C ILE A 199 1.64 -3.77 -17.81
N CYS A 200 1.13 -2.72 -18.46
CA CYS A 200 0.17 -2.87 -19.55
C CYS A 200 0.77 -3.54 -20.80
N ALA A 201 2.06 -3.33 -21.08
CA ALA A 201 2.73 -3.95 -22.22
C ALA A 201 2.93 -5.47 -22.03
N GLU A 202 3.27 -5.87 -20.81
CA GLU A 202 3.52 -7.27 -20.42
C GLU A 202 2.23 -7.99 -19.95
N GLY A 203 1.13 -7.27 -19.74
CA GLY A 203 -0.02 -7.70 -18.94
C GLY A 203 -0.59 -9.09 -19.24
N ALA A 204 -0.60 -9.50 -20.51
CA ALA A 204 -1.04 -10.85 -20.89
C ALA A 204 -0.06 -11.96 -20.47
N GLY A 205 1.24 -11.68 -20.44
CA GLY A 205 2.30 -12.60 -20.03
C GLY A 205 2.51 -12.68 -18.51
N ILE A 206 2.14 -11.64 -17.77
CA ILE A 206 2.29 -11.57 -16.31
C ILE A 206 0.96 -11.84 -15.56
N GLY A 207 0.27 -12.92 -15.95
CA GLY A 207 -0.93 -13.39 -15.27
C GLY A 207 -2.18 -12.54 -15.53
N HIS A 208 -2.38 -12.09 -16.77
CA HIS A 208 -3.53 -11.25 -17.17
C HIS A 208 -3.70 -10.01 -16.27
N ALA A 209 -2.60 -9.33 -15.99
CA ALA A 209 -2.55 -8.24 -15.03
C ALA A 209 -3.47 -7.07 -15.41
N LEU A 210 -4.33 -6.69 -14.48
CA LEU A 210 -5.15 -5.47 -14.52
C LEU A 210 -4.54 -4.44 -13.58
N ALA A 211 -4.27 -3.23 -14.08
CA ALA A 211 -3.64 -2.18 -13.27
C ALA A 211 -4.45 -0.89 -13.26
N PHE A 212 -4.49 -0.22 -12.11
CA PHE A 212 -5.03 1.13 -11.95
C PHE A 212 -4.27 1.89 -10.85
N SER A 213 -4.33 3.21 -10.88
CA SER A 213 -3.63 4.07 -9.90
C SER A 213 -4.61 4.85 -9.03
N LEU A 214 -4.25 5.01 -7.75
CA LEU A 214 -4.97 5.82 -6.78
C LEU A 214 -4.05 6.95 -6.26
N PRO A 215 -4.55 8.21 -6.19
CA PRO A 215 -3.75 9.33 -5.72
C PRO A 215 -3.48 9.18 -4.22
N VAL A 216 -2.23 9.35 -3.81
CA VAL A 216 -1.82 9.32 -2.40
C VAL A 216 -1.64 10.74 -1.89
N SER A 217 -2.31 11.04 -0.79
CA SER A 217 -2.36 12.38 -0.21
C SER A 217 -1.14 12.64 0.67
N ASP A 218 -0.89 11.76 1.64
CA ASP A 218 0.23 11.85 2.58
C ASP A 218 0.97 10.51 2.65
N VAL A 219 2.27 10.55 2.91
CA VAL A 219 3.11 9.33 3.04
C VAL A 219 4.20 9.52 4.08
N THR A 220 4.54 8.44 4.77
CA THR A 220 5.71 8.31 5.64
C THR A 220 6.30 6.90 5.54
N GLY A 221 7.57 6.76 5.92
CA GLY A 221 8.31 5.50 5.92
C GLY A 221 8.94 5.10 4.59
N LEU A 222 8.90 5.97 3.59
CA LEU A 222 9.66 5.79 2.36
C LEU A 222 11.09 6.29 2.55
N SER A 223 12.07 5.42 2.31
CA SER A 223 13.47 5.83 2.20
C SER A 223 13.67 6.58 0.88
N LEU A 224 14.07 7.85 0.99
CA LEU A 224 14.40 8.75 -0.13
C LEU A 224 15.74 8.32 -0.73
N ALA A 225 15.73 7.35 -1.64
CA ALA A 225 16.71 7.38 -2.71
C ALA A 225 15.99 7.86 -3.99
N PRO A 226 16.71 8.46 -4.96
CA PRO A 226 16.10 8.94 -6.19
C PRO A 226 15.42 7.80 -6.95
N PHE A 227 14.28 8.11 -7.56
CA PHE A 227 13.65 7.23 -8.55
C PHE A 227 14.60 7.09 -9.75
N GLY A 228 15.03 5.86 -10.08
CA GLY A 228 15.92 5.61 -11.23
C GLY A 228 17.42 5.76 -10.97
N ALA A 229 17.90 5.76 -9.73
CA ALA A 229 19.34 5.61 -9.47
C ALA A 229 19.75 4.16 -9.77
N ALA A 230 20.32 3.94 -10.97
CA ALA A 230 21.06 2.72 -11.26
C ALA A 230 22.23 2.60 -10.27
N GLU A 231 22.37 1.45 -9.63
CA GLU A 231 23.54 1.12 -8.81
C GLU A 231 24.78 1.17 -9.72
N GLN A 232 25.58 2.22 -9.58
CA GLN A 232 26.93 2.24 -10.13
C GLN A 232 27.74 1.24 -9.31
N LYS A 233 28.11 0.12 -9.94
CA LYS A 233 29.11 -0.81 -9.42
C LYS A 233 30.41 -0.02 -9.21
N GLU A 234 30.85 0.10 -7.97
CA GLU A 234 32.23 0.41 -7.66
C GLU A 234 33.08 -0.80 -8.09
N GLU A 235 33.73 -0.67 -9.24
CA GLU A 235 34.88 -1.48 -9.60
C GLU A 235 36.04 -1.05 -8.70
N GLU A 236 36.33 -1.81 -7.65
CA GLU A 236 37.63 -1.71 -6.98
C GLU A 236 38.70 -2.36 -7.86
N HIS A 237 39.52 -1.47 -8.40
CA HIS A 237 40.76 -1.71 -9.11
C HIS A 237 41.81 -2.20 -8.09
N GLU A 238 42.05 -3.52 -8.00
CA GLU A 238 43.25 -4.03 -7.32
C GLU A 238 44.45 -3.89 -8.28
N GLU A 239 45.21 -2.82 -8.09
CA GLU A 239 46.59 -2.73 -8.57
C GLU A 239 47.48 -3.73 -7.80
N GLN A 240 48.13 -4.63 -8.54
CA GLN A 240 49.45 -5.18 -8.20
C GLN A 240 50.34 -5.17 -9.45
#